data_AF-A0A3B8R011-F1
#
_entry.id   AF-A0A3B8R011-F1
#
_cell.length_a   1.000
_cell.length_b   1.000
_cell.length_c   1.000
_cell.angle_alpha   90.00
_cell.angle_beta   90.00
_cell.angle_gamma   90.00
#
_symmetry.space_group_name_H-M   'P 1'
#
loop_
_entity.id
_entity.type
_entity.pdbx_description
1 polymer ?
#
loop_
_entity_poly.entity_id
_entity_poly.type
_entity_poly.pdbx_seq_one_letter_code
_entity_poly.pdbx_strand_id
1 'polypeptide(L)'
;MSVIRAVTTGLLAAVALVGCSSLQPGEPRTTSPASGNQGFLRTQLEQALFNEIVVRFSAAHPGPLEPKDYQNLLTELEQTVALTEISSLQQQTLNALRKSAQPHPPEEPAPGLAAWVAQELAALRRIRASLGTTDPGLFQTVGPTRAARQQFLGLIEASIETHRVLNPLGLQFSDLPPLLVKPSLLDAQTAFFYQPDDASIRITAASFNDLSFPEAEVIALIHGLPGSHFLRQPIGTPLFSDAQTENQNAMAILLLAAMGHVAFYQTPYSQIARIDFLTLSLARYQKAMRPAQTFAQFQASIGPSHYAPERLQRAFSSAAALPRALILQGHALRSLSTKTGLSISAAQTHEATLTKAQRNGLLRHLNRLAWPLDAVDSASE
;
A
#
# COMPACT_ATOMS: atom_id res chain seq x y z
N MET A 1 -23.73 4.74 22.05
CA MET A 1 -24.62 3.74 22.70
C MET A 1 -25.99 3.55 22.04
N SER A 2 -26.48 4.43 21.14
CA SER A 2 -27.80 4.26 20.47
C SER A 2 -27.77 3.33 19.24
N VAL A 3 -26.61 3.08 18.64
CA VAL A 3 -26.46 2.24 17.43
C VAL A 3 -26.59 0.74 17.73
N ILE A 4 -26.28 0.32 18.97
CA ILE A 4 -26.33 -1.08 19.45
C ILE A 4 -27.77 -1.62 19.50
N ARG A 5 -28.78 -0.76 19.69
CA ARG A 5 -30.19 -1.17 19.67
C ARG A 5 -30.74 -1.33 18.26
N ALA A 6 -30.23 -0.63 17.25
CA ALA A 6 -30.80 -0.70 15.89
C ALA A 6 -30.46 -2.04 15.19
N VAL A 7 -29.25 -2.57 15.39
CA VAL A 7 -28.79 -3.81 14.74
C VAL A 7 -29.43 -5.06 15.37
N THR A 8 -29.63 -5.07 16.69
CA THR A 8 -30.32 -6.16 17.39
C THR A 8 -31.83 -6.17 17.12
N THR A 9 -32.46 -5.00 16.98
CA THR A 9 -33.90 -4.90 16.67
C THR A 9 -34.19 -5.25 15.20
N GLY A 10 -33.29 -4.90 14.28
CA GLY A 10 -33.42 -5.27 12.86
C GLY A 10 -33.32 -6.78 12.61
N LEU A 11 -32.43 -7.48 13.34
CA LEU A 11 -32.30 -8.93 13.25
C LEU A 11 -33.50 -9.68 13.88
N LEU A 12 -34.07 -9.15 14.98
CA LEU A 12 -35.23 -9.75 15.65
C LEU A 12 -36.55 -9.51 14.88
N ALA A 13 -36.71 -8.38 14.20
CA ALA A 13 -37.91 -8.10 13.40
C ALA A 13 -38.01 -8.99 12.15
N ALA A 14 -36.88 -9.36 11.55
CA ALA A 14 -36.83 -10.33 10.45
C ALA A 14 -37.23 -11.75 10.89
N VAL A 15 -37.05 -12.10 12.16
CA VAL A 15 -37.42 -13.42 12.73
C VAL A 15 -38.94 -13.52 13.00
N ALA A 16 -39.63 -12.41 13.25
CA ALA A 16 -41.07 -12.42 13.53
C ALA A 16 -41.96 -12.49 12.27
N LEU A 17 -41.51 -11.99 11.12
CA LEU A 17 -42.32 -11.90 9.90
C LEU A 17 -42.33 -13.17 9.04
N VAL A 18 -41.46 -14.15 9.32
CA VAL A 18 -41.45 -15.45 8.61
C VAL A 18 -42.24 -16.53 9.37
N GLY A 19 -42.79 -16.21 10.56
CA GLY A 19 -43.40 -17.20 11.47
C GLY A 19 -44.93 -17.31 11.48
N CYS A 20 -45.67 -16.48 10.73
CA CYS A 20 -47.14 -16.48 10.78
C CYS A 20 -47.76 -16.95 9.46
N SER A 21 -47.85 -18.26 9.26
CA SER A 21 -48.73 -18.87 8.27
C SER A 21 -49.28 -20.19 8.82
N SER A 22 -50.56 -20.11 9.25
CA SER A 22 -51.54 -21.18 9.52
C SER A 22 -51.05 -22.61 9.84
N LEU A 23 -51.23 -23.04 11.09
CA LEU A 23 -51.26 -24.45 11.47
C LEU A 23 -52.70 -24.88 11.79
N GLN A 24 -53.31 -25.66 10.89
CA GLN A 24 -54.40 -26.57 11.21
C GLN A 24 -53.84 -27.77 12.01
N PRO A 25 -54.55 -28.30 13.02
CA PRO A 25 -54.05 -29.43 13.81
C PRO A 25 -54.53 -30.77 13.23
N GLY A 26 -53.59 -31.58 12.70
CA GLY A 26 -53.82 -32.98 12.35
C GLY A 26 -52.68 -33.64 11.55
N GLU A 27 -51.89 -34.49 12.23
CA GLU A 27 -50.98 -35.54 11.71
C GLU A 27 -49.73 -35.15 10.88
N PRO A 28 -48.77 -36.08 10.68
CA PRO A 28 -47.77 -36.53 11.64
C PRO A 28 -46.35 -36.06 11.27
N ARG A 29 -45.46 -36.10 12.26
CA ARG A 29 -44.03 -35.74 12.19
C ARG A 29 -43.33 -36.28 10.92
N THR A 30 -43.11 -35.42 9.95
CA THR A 30 -42.02 -35.56 8.97
C THR A 30 -40.76 -34.89 9.51
N THR A 31 -39.67 -35.63 9.44
CA THR A 31 -38.34 -35.31 9.94
C THR A 31 -37.79 -33.97 9.48
N SER A 32 -37.23 -33.27 10.46
CA SER A 32 -36.57 -31.97 10.45
C SER A 32 -35.48 -31.76 9.37
N PRO A 33 -35.44 -30.60 8.69
CA PRO A 33 -34.25 -30.08 8.00
C PRO A 33 -33.41 -29.14 8.89
N ALA A 34 -33.66 -29.05 10.21
CA ALA A 34 -33.06 -28.03 11.07
C ALA A 34 -31.52 -28.15 11.26
N SER A 35 -30.92 -29.32 11.04
CA SER A 35 -29.48 -29.52 11.28
C SER A 35 -28.58 -28.80 10.27
N GLY A 36 -29.00 -28.71 9.00
CA GLY A 36 -28.24 -28.03 7.95
C GLY A 36 -28.18 -26.51 8.14
N ASN A 37 -29.31 -25.90 8.49
CA ASN A 37 -29.40 -24.45 8.71
C ASN A 37 -28.68 -24.02 10.00
N GLN A 38 -28.71 -24.83 11.06
CA GLN A 38 -27.97 -24.54 12.29
C GLN A 38 -26.45 -24.63 12.09
N GLY A 39 -25.97 -25.62 11.33
CA GLY A 39 -24.55 -25.73 10.98
C GLY A 39 -24.07 -24.52 10.17
N PHE A 40 -24.81 -24.14 9.13
CA PHE A 40 -24.50 -22.98 8.31
C PHE A 40 -24.47 -21.66 9.11
N LEU A 41 -25.46 -21.43 9.97
CA LEU A 41 -25.50 -20.23 10.83
C LEU A 41 -24.35 -20.21 11.82
N ARG A 42 -23.97 -21.35 12.39
CA ARG A 42 -22.82 -21.46 13.28
C ARG A 42 -21.54 -21.08 12.54
N THR A 43 -21.29 -21.68 11.37
CA THR A 43 -20.12 -21.35 10.54
C THR A 43 -20.06 -19.85 10.23
N GLN A 44 -21.18 -19.23 9.84
CA GLN A 44 -21.22 -17.79 9.59
C GLN A 44 -20.90 -16.95 10.83
N LEU A 45 -21.40 -17.33 12.01
CA LEU A 45 -21.12 -16.63 13.26
C LEU A 45 -19.64 -16.73 13.65
N GLU A 46 -19.02 -17.91 13.53
CA GLU A 46 -17.59 -18.10 13.82
C GLU A 46 -16.71 -17.29 12.87
N GLN A 47 -17.06 -17.26 11.58
CA GLN A 47 -16.38 -16.42 10.60
C GLN A 47 -16.53 -14.92 10.91
N ALA A 48 -17.72 -14.47 11.32
CA ALA A 48 -17.93 -13.08 11.70
C ALA A 48 -17.16 -12.71 12.98
N LEU A 49 -17.14 -13.61 13.97
CA LEU A 49 -16.43 -13.42 15.23
C LEU A 49 -14.91 -13.33 15.04
N PHE A 50 -14.36 -14.18 14.18
CA PHE A 50 -12.96 -14.09 13.76
C PHE A 50 -12.62 -12.71 13.21
N ASN A 51 -13.43 -12.20 12.28
CA ASN A 51 -13.22 -10.90 11.67
C ASN A 51 -13.32 -9.77 12.71
N GLU A 52 -14.32 -9.82 13.58
CA GLU A 52 -14.52 -8.82 14.63
C GLU A 52 -13.33 -8.76 15.59
N ILE A 53 -12.79 -9.89 16.03
CA ILE A 53 -11.60 -9.96 16.90
C ILE A 53 -10.41 -9.29 16.21
N VAL A 54 -10.14 -9.64 14.94
CA VAL A 54 -9.01 -9.07 14.20
C VAL A 54 -9.19 -7.57 13.96
N VAL A 55 -10.39 -7.13 13.58
CA VAL A 55 -10.70 -5.70 13.35
C VAL A 55 -10.54 -4.91 14.66
N ARG A 56 -11.10 -5.41 15.76
CA ARG A 56 -10.98 -4.78 17.08
C ARG A 56 -9.53 -4.71 17.53
N PHE A 57 -8.78 -5.80 17.37
CA PHE A 57 -7.36 -5.84 17.71
C PHE A 57 -6.57 -4.82 16.90
N SER A 58 -6.79 -4.75 15.59
CA SER A 58 -6.12 -3.81 14.69
C SER A 58 -6.42 -2.35 15.04
N ALA A 59 -7.65 -2.06 15.47
CA ALA A 59 -8.03 -0.75 15.98
C ALA A 59 -7.35 -0.41 17.31
N ALA A 60 -7.18 -1.41 18.19
CA ALA A 60 -6.56 -1.26 19.51
C ALA A 60 -5.03 -1.23 19.49
N HIS A 61 -4.39 -1.80 18.47
CA HIS A 61 -2.92 -1.84 18.29
C HIS A 61 -2.51 -1.06 17.04
N PRO A 62 -2.66 0.28 17.07
CA PRO A 62 -2.40 1.13 15.93
C PRO A 62 -0.89 1.28 15.65
N GLY A 63 -0.31 0.48 14.75
CA GLY A 63 1.10 0.64 14.39
C GLY A 63 1.78 -0.64 13.91
N PRO A 64 3.12 -0.63 13.73
CA PRO A 64 3.87 -1.87 13.54
C PRO A 64 3.67 -2.74 14.77
N LEU A 65 3.43 -4.02 14.56
CA LEU A 65 3.09 -4.98 15.61
C LEU A 65 4.35 -5.75 16.00
N GLU A 66 4.55 -5.95 17.30
CA GLU A 66 5.61 -6.81 17.80
C GLU A 66 5.17 -8.28 17.83
N PRO A 67 6.10 -9.25 17.83
CA PRO A 67 5.75 -10.67 17.97
C PRO A 67 4.80 -10.98 19.14
N LYS A 68 4.94 -10.24 20.25
CA LYS A 68 4.06 -10.35 21.41
C LYS A 68 2.62 -9.91 21.12
N ASP A 69 2.43 -8.88 20.30
CA ASP A 69 1.12 -8.41 19.89
C ASP A 69 0.41 -9.48 19.05
N TYR A 70 1.14 -10.09 18.11
CA TYR A 70 0.64 -11.22 17.32
C TYR A 70 0.29 -12.43 18.21
N GLN A 71 1.11 -12.73 19.21
CA GLN A 71 0.83 -13.81 20.16
C GLN A 71 -0.45 -13.54 20.98
N ASN A 72 -0.70 -12.29 21.37
CA ASN A 72 -1.92 -11.91 22.08
C ASN A 72 -3.16 -12.13 21.20
N LEU A 73 -3.12 -11.64 19.96
CA LEU A 73 -4.21 -11.86 18.99
C LEU A 73 -4.44 -13.35 18.71
N LEU A 74 -3.37 -14.11 18.52
CA LEU A 74 -3.45 -15.54 18.28
C LEU A 74 -4.13 -16.26 19.45
N THR A 75 -3.72 -15.93 20.67
CA THR A 75 -4.29 -16.50 21.90
C THR A 75 -5.79 -16.19 22.00
N GLU A 76 -6.19 -14.95 21.70
CA GLU A 76 -7.59 -14.55 21.73
C GLU A 76 -8.44 -15.30 20.70
N LEU A 77 -7.94 -15.44 19.47
CA LEU A 77 -8.61 -16.21 18.41
C LEU A 77 -8.74 -17.68 18.77
N GLU A 78 -7.68 -18.31 19.28
CA GLU A 78 -7.67 -19.73 19.67
C GLU A 78 -8.59 -20.03 20.86
N GLN A 79 -8.85 -19.05 21.72
CA GLN A 79 -9.76 -19.19 22.87
C GLN A 79 -11.23 -18.91 22.54
N THR A 80 -11.50 -18.10 21.50
CA THR A 80 -12.82 -17.51 21.29
C THR A 80 -13.53 -18.03 20.04
N VAL A 81 -12.79 -18.48 19.03
CA VAL A 81 -13.35 -18.91 17.73
C VAL A 81 -13.19 -20.41 17.56
N ALA A 82 -14.24 -21.08 17.08
CA ALA A 82 -14.12 -22.46 16.60
C ALA A 82 -13.34 -22.49 15.28
N LEU A 83 -12.02 -22.61 15.36
CA LEU A 83 -11.10 -22.51 14.21
C LEU A 83 -11.33 -23.56 13.12
N THR A 84 -12.11 -24.61 13.37
CA THR A 84 -12.52 -25.60 12.35
C THR A 84 -13.62 -25.08 11.40
N GLU A 85 -14.29 -23.99 11.78
CA GLU A 85 -15.44 -23.40 11.05
C GLU A 85 -15.05 -22.15 10.23
N ILE A 86 -13.76 -21.77 10.26
CA ILE A 86 -13.30 -20.55 9.58
C ILE A 86 -13.09 -20.80 8.09
N SER A 87 -13.23 -19.73 7.29
CA SER A 87 -13.00 -19.78 5.85
C SER A 87 -11.53 -20.02 5.51
N SER A 88 -11.23 -20.44 4.28
CA SER A 88 -9.85 -20.62 3.82
C SER A 88 -9.01 -19.34 3.92
N LEU A 89 -9.61 -18.16 3.71
CA LEU A 89 -8.93 -16.87 3.87
C LEU A 89 -8.57 -16.60 5.34
N GLN A 90 -9.45 -16.96 6.27
CA GLN A 90 -9.21 -16.83 7.70
C GLN A 90 -8.20 -17.88 8.20
N GLN A 91 -8.17 -19.07 7.60
CA GLN A 91 -7.11 -20.04 7.88
C GLN A 91 -5.74 -19.54 7.41
N GLN A 92 -5.67 -18.92 6.23
CA GLN A 92 -4.43 -18.26 5.76
C GLN A 92 -4.01 -17.14 6.71
N THR A 93 -4.97 -16.34 7.18
CA THR A 93 -4.77 -15.31 8.20
C THR A 93 -4.18 -15.90 9.48
N LEU A 94 -4.82 -16.92 10.04
CA LEU A 94 -4.38 -17.57 11.27
C LEU A 94 -2.97 -18.17 11.12
N ASN A 95 -2.69 -18.81 9.98
CA ASN A 95 -1.36 -19.36 9.70
C ASN A 95 -0.29 -18.27 9.58
N ALA A 96 -0.63 -17.09 9.06
CA ALA A 96 0.27 -15.95 9.05
C ALA A 96 0.56 -15.49 10.49
N LEU A 97 -0.49 -15.26 11.30
CA LEU A 97 -0.36 -14.85 12.71
C LEU A 97 0.51 -15.80 13.52
N ARG A 98 0.34 -17.11 13.35
CA ARG A 98 1.16 -18.13 14.02
C ARG A 98 2.64 -17.98 13.70
N LYS A 99 2.99 -17.65 12.46
CA LYS A 99 4.38 -17.42 12.06
C LYS A 99 4.91 -16.11 12.65
N SER A 100 4.10 -15.06 12.67
CA SER A 100 4.44 -13.75 13.22
C SER A 100 4.67 -13.76 14.72
N ALA A 101 3.99 -14.65 15.43
CA ALA A 101 4.13 -14.81 16.87
C ALA A 101 5.39 -15.60 17.27
N GLN A 102 6.02 -16.33 16.34
CA GLN A 102 7.24 -17.08 16.64
C GLN A 102 8.43 -16.15 16.84
N PRO A 103 9.26 -16.36 17.89
CA PRO A 103 10.52 -15.66 18.01
C PRO A 103 11.43 -16.05 16.83
N HIS A 104 11.83 -15.08 16.03
CA HIS A 104 12.74 -15.32 14.91
C HIS A 104 14.17 -15.60 15.44
N PRO A 105 14.93 -16.51 14.79
CA PRO A 105 16.34 -16.69 15.10
C PRO A 105 17.08 -15.35 14.94
N PRO A 106 18.21 -15.15 15.63
CA PRO A 106 19.03 -13.97 15.42
C PRO A 106 19.65 -14.03 14.01
N GLU A 107 18.93 -13.55 13.00
CA GLU A 107 19.56 -13.04 11.78
C GLU A 107 20.42 -11.82 12.15
N GLU A 108 21.47 -11.55 11.37
CA GLU A 108 22.18 -10.27 11.45
C GLU A 108 21.12 -9.15 11.49
N PRO A 109 21.12 -8.28 12.52
CA PRO A 109 20.04 -7.34 12.68
C PRO A 109 20.06 -6.38 11.50
N ALA A 110 19.15 -6.57 10.56
CA ALA A 110 18.93 -5.62 9.47
C ALA A 110 18.78 -4.23 10.11
N PRO A 111 19.41 -3.19 9.55
CA PRO A 111 19.42 -1.87 10.17
C PRO A 111 17.99 -1.44 10.49
N GLY A 112 17.73 -1.00 11.73
CA GLY A 112 16.41 -0.49 12.12
C GLY A 112 15.94 0.62 11.16
N LEU A 113 14.64 0.88 11.07
CA LEU A 113 14.05 1.75 10.04
C LEU A 113 14.80 3.09 9.89
N ALA A 114 15.14 3.75 10.99
CA ALA A 114 15.86 5.03 10.97
C ALA A 114 17.27 4.92 10.34
N ALA A 115 18.00 3.84 10.61
CA ALA A 115 19.32 3.60 10.04
C ALA A 115 19.23 3.23 8.55
N TRP A 116 18.28 2.37 8.19
CA TRP A 116 18.03 1.98 6.80
C TRP A 116 17.65 3.19 5.93
N VAL A 117 16.70 4.03 6.40
CA VAL A 117 16.31 5.26 5.69
C VAL A 117 17.50 6.20 5.53
N ALA A 118 18.34 6.36 6.56
CA ALA A 118 19.51 7.23 6.47
C ALA A 118 20.55 6.73 5.45
N GLN A 119 20.74 5.42 5.34
CA GLN A 119 21.62 4.78 4.35
C GLN A 119 21.10 4.99 2.92
N GLU A 120 19.82 4.67 2.67
CA GLU A 120 19.19 4.83 1.36
C GLU A 120 19.17 6.30 0.91
N LEU A 121 18.83 7.23 1.81
CA LEU A 121 18.90 8.69 1.52
C LEU A 121 20.32 9.16 1.21
N ALA A 122 21.33 8.69 1.94
CA ALA A 122 22.71 9.05 1.66
C ALA A 122 23.16 8.52 0.29
N ALA A 123 22.77 7.29 -0.07
CA ALA A 123 23.09 6.70 -1.35
C ALA A 123 22.39 7.42 -2.51
N LEU A 124 21.07 7.63 -2.44
CA LEU A 124 20.31 8.34 -3.48
C LEU A 124 20.85 9.75 -3.72
N ARG A 125 21.22 10.49 -2.67
CA ARG A 125 21.85 11.82 -2.83
C ARG A 125 23.16 11.78 -3.60
N ARG A 126 24.01 10.79 -3.33
CA ARG A 126 25.29 10.63 -4.06
C ARG A 126 25.04 10.32 -5.54
N ILE A 127 24.10 9.42 -5.82
CA ILE A 127 23.70 9.06 -7.19
C ILE A 127 23.11 10.28 -7.90
N ARG A 128 22.23 11.03 -7.23
CA ARG A 128 21.63 12.24 -7.79
C ARG A 128 22.66 13.30 -8.13
N ALA A 129 23.66 13.48 -7.27
CA ALA A 129 24.74 14.44 -7.46
C ALA A 129 25.62 14.08 -8.68
N SER A 130 25.85 12.79 -8.97
CA SER A 130 26.64 12.39 -10.14
C SER A 130 25.93 12.60 -11.48
N LEU A 131 24.61 12.76 -11.48
CA LEU A 131 23.83 13.07 -12.68
C LEU A 131 23.93 14.55 -13.11
N GLY A 132 24.68 15.38 -12.38
CA GLY A 132 24.93 16.77 -12.72
C GLY A 132 23.79 17.73 -12.38
N THR A 133 24.01 19.00 -12.71
CA THR A 133 23.03 20.08 -12.58
C THR A 133 21.92 19.89 -13.60
N THR A 134 20.68 20.06 -13.15
CA THR A 134 19.45 20.13 -13.95
C THR A 134 19.72 20.92 -15.24
N ASP A 135 19.74 20.27 -16.39
CA ASP A 135 19.49 20.98 -17.64
C ASP A 135 18.11 21.64 -17.48
N PRO A 136 18.02 22.99 -17.49
CA PRO A 136 16.77 23.69 -17.25
C PRO A 136 15.66 23.29 -18.23
N GLY A 137 16.03 22.78 -19.41
CA GLY A 137 15.11 22.24 -20.40
C GLY A 137 14.43 20.95 -19.96
N LEU A 138 15.07 20.13 -19.12
CA LEU A 138 14.58 18.80 -18.75
C LEU A 138 13.47 18.82 -17.70
N PHE A 139 13.43 19.84 -16.83
CA PHE A 139 12.50 19.92 -15.70
C PHE A 139 11.64 21.19 -15.71
N GLN A 140 11.28 21.67 -16.91
CA GLN A 140 10.32 22.76 -17.05
C GLN A 140 9.01 22.40 -16.34
N THR A 141 8.49 23.38 -15.58
CA THR A 141 7.20 23.22 -14.91
C THR A 141 6.07 23.23 -15.93
N VAL A 142 5.02 22.47 -15.65
CA VAL A 142 3.82 22.41 -16.52
C VAL A 142 3.13 23.77 -16.59
N GLY A 143 3.07 24.47 -15.45
CA GLY A 143 2.54 25.83 -15.38
C GLY A 143 1.01 25.91 -15.52
N PRO A 144 0.47 27.13 -15.66
CA PRO A 144 -0.96 27.37 -15.50
C PRO A 144 -1.78 27.17 -16.77
N THR A 145 -1.14 27.06 -17.95
CA THR A 145 -1.87 27.09 -19.22
C THR A 145 -2.67 25.80 -19.46
N ARG A 146 -3.87 25.93 -20.02
CA ARG A 146 -4.73 24.77 -20.33
C ARG A 146 -4.03 23.76 -21.23
N ALA A 147 -3.29 24.23 -22.25
CA ALA A 147 -2.58 23.38 -23.19
C ALA A 147 -1.49 22.55 -22.50
N ALA A 148 -0.65 23.17 -21.67
CA ALA A 148 0.40 22.44 -20.95
C ALA A 148 -0.18 21.43 -19.95
N ARG A 149 -1.28 21.78 -19.26
CA ARG A 149 -1.98 20.85 -18.36
C ARG A 149 -2.54 19.64 -19.10
N GLN A 150 -3.17 19.86 -20.27
CA GLN A 150 -3.68 18.78 -21.11
C GLN A 150 -2.55 17.90 -21.65
N GLN A 151 -1.44 18.51 -22.08
CA GLN A 151 -0.25 17.77 -22.51
C GLN A 151 0.31 16.91 -21.37
N PHE A 152 0.40 17.44 -20.15
CA PHE A 152 0.86 16.68 -18.99
C PHE A 152 -0.05 15.49 -18.66
N LEU A 153 -1.36 15.68 -18.69
CA LEU A 153 -2.32 14.58 -18.51
C LEU A 153 -2.16 13.50 -19.60
N GLY A 154 -2.02 13.91 -20.86
CA GLY A 154 -1.78 12.99 -21.98
C GLY A 154 -0.44 12.25 -21.86
N LEU A 155 0.59 12.85 -21.24
CA LEU A 155 1.85 12.16 -20.96
C LEU A 155 1.68 11.08 -19.88
N ILE A 156 0.87 11.32 -18.85
CA ILE A 156 0.56 10.27 -17.85
C ILE A 156 -0.15 9.10 -18.54
N GLU A 157 -1.16 9.37 -19.37
CA GLU A 157 -1.89 8.35 -20.13
C GLU A 157 -0.95 7.56 -21.07
N ALA A 158 -0.10 8.26 -21.81
CA ALA A 158 0.89 7.63 -22.69
C ALA A 158 1.90 6.77 -21.91
N SER A 159 2.35 7.23 -20.74
CA SER A 159 3.24 6.47 -19.86
C SER A 159 2.58 5.21 -19.30
N ILE A 160 1.29 5.27 -18.93
CA ILE A 160 0.52 4.09 -18.51
C ILE A 160 0.45 3.07 -19.63
N GLU A 161 0.10 3.50 -20.84
CA GLU A 161 -0.01 2.61 -21.99
C GLU A 161 1.34 2.00 -22.37
N THR A 162 2.39 2.81 -22.35
CA THR A 162 3.77 2.35 -22.56
C THR A 162 4.14 1.26 -21.55
N HIS A 163 3.83 1.46 -20.26
CA HIS A 163 4.13 0.46 -19.24
C HIS A 163 3.29 -0.81 -19.42
N ARG A 164 2.03 -0.69 -19.84
CA ARG A 164 1.14 -1.82 -20.15
C ARG A 164 1.73 -2.70 -21.25
N VAL A 165 2.28 -2.09 -22.30
CA VAL A 165 2.90 -2.78 -23.43
C VAL A 165 4.26 -3.36 -23.07
N LEU A 166 5.13 -2.58 -22.42
CA LEU A 166 6.47 -3.04 -22.03
C LEU A 166 6.42 -4.18 -21.00
N ASN A 167 5.48 -4.08 -20.06
CA ASN A 167 5.23 -5.03 -18.96
C ASN A 167 6.51 -5.71 -18.43
N PRO A 168 7.49 -4.93 -17.94
CA PRO A 168 8.83 -5.45 -17.62
C PRO A 168 8.81 -6.56 -16.54
N LEU A 169 7.75 -6.57 -15.71
CA LEU A 169 7.54 -7.53 -14.64
C LEU A 169 6.64 -8.71 -15.03
N GLY A 170 6.05 -8.70 -16.23
CA GLY A 170 5.14 -9.74 -16.73
C GLY A 170 3.89 -9.91 -15.86
N LEU A 171 3.34 -8.79 -15.38
CA LEU A 171 2.13 -8.74 -14.57
C LEU A 171 0.89 -8.88 -15.45
N GLN A 172 -0.19 -9.45 -14.92
CA GLN A 172 -1.44 -9.57 -15.64
C GLN A 172 -2.27 -8.30 -15.46
N PHE A 173 -2.45 -7.55 -16.55
CA PHE A 173 -3.24 -6.31 -16.58
C PHE A 173 -4.59 -6.45 -17.28
N SER A 174 -4.91 -7.63 -17.82
CA SER A 174 -6.07 -7.87 -18.69
C SER A 174 -7.41 -7.60 -18.01
N ASP A 175 -7.50 -7.82 -16.70
CA ASP A 175 -8.75 -7.79 -15.95
C ASP A 175 -8.94 -6.48 -15.16
N LEU A 176 -8.07 -5.49 -15.39
CA LEU A 176 -8.15 -4.20 -14.70
C LEU A 176 -9.23 -3.29 -15.33
N PRO A 177 -10.00 -2.55 -14.51
CA PRO A 177 -10.92 -1.56 -15.04
C PRO A 177 -10.16 -0.44 -15.79
N PRO A 178 -10.79 0.25 -16.76
CA PRO A 178 -10.14 1.35 -17.45
C PRO A 178 -9.66 2.44 -16.47
N LEU A 179 -8.36 2.74 -16.51
CA LEU A 179 -7.75 3.79 -15.68
C LEU A 179 -7.96 5.15 -16.32
N LEU A 180 -8.54 6.08 -15.56
CA LEU A 180 -8.77 7.45 -16.03
C LEU A 180 -7.74 8.41 -15.42
N VAL A 181 -7.29 9.39 -16.19
CA VAL A 181 -6.43 10.48 -15.69
C VAL A 181 -7.21 11.78 -15.75
N LYS A 182 -7.47 12.41 -14.60
CA LYS A 182 -8.38 13.56 -14.51
C LYS A 182 -7.88 14.63 -13.54
N PRO A 183 -8.21 15.90 -13.76
CA PRO A 183 -8.06 16.90 -12.70
C PRO A 183 -8.95 16.56 -11.49
N SER A 184 -8.47 16.88 -10.30
CA SER A 184 -9.26 16.90 -9.08
C SER A 184 -10.00 18.23 -8.97
N LEU A 185 -11.28 18.17 -8.60
CA LEU A 185 -12.06 19.33 -8.19
C LEU A 185 -12.02 19.56 -6.67
N LEU A 186 -11.41 18.63 -5.93
CA LEU A 186 -11.26 18.73 -4.48
C LEU A 186 -10.04 19.59 -4.14
N ASP A 187 -10.20 20.42 -3.10
CA ASP A 187 -9.08 21.09 -2.45
C ASP A 187 -8.32 20.07 -1.59
N ALA A 188 -7.48 19.28 -2.25
CA ALA A 188 -6.66 18.26 -1.61
C ALA A 188 -5.24 18.82 -1.38
N GLN A 189 -4.70 18.59 -0.19
CA GLN A 189 -3.30 18.95 0.12
C GLN A 189 -2.30 18.12 -0.71
N THR A 190 -2.71 16.94 -1.17
CA THR A 190 -1.89 16.05 -2.01
C THR A 190 -1.90 16.53 -3.46
N ALA A 191 -0.73 16.61 -4.08
CA ALA A 191 -0.58 17.07 -5.46
C ALA A 191 -1.29 16.16 -6.48
N PHE A 192 -1.24 14.86 -6.24
CA PHE A 192 -1.90 13.84 -7.05
C PHE A 192 -2.16 12.59 -6.21
N PHE A 193 -3.19 11.81 -6.56
CA PHE A 193 -3.56 10.59 -5.83
C PHE A 193 -4.37 9.62 -6.70
N TYR A 194 -4.46 8.36 -6.28
CA TYR A 194 -5.34 7.36 -6.89
C TYR A 194 -6.68 7.31 -6.15
N GLN A 195 -7.79 7.42 -6.88
CA GLN A 195 -9.16 7.22 -6.38
C GLN A 195 -9.63 5.80 -6.74
N PRO A 196 -9.85 4.92 -5.74
CA PRO A 196 -10.29 3.55 -5.98
C PRO A 196 -11.70 3.44 -6.58
N ASP A 197 -12.63 4.30 -6.14
CA ASP A 197 -14.07 4.19 -6.46
C ASP A 197 -14.37 4.25 -7.96
N ASP A 198 -13.59 5.03 -8.71
CA ASP A 198 -13.76 5.22 -10.15
C ASP A 198 -12.50 4.92 -10.96
N ALA A 199 -11.54 4.21 -10.35
CA ALA A 199 -10.25 3.84 -10.93
C ALA A 199 -9.58 5.03 -11.66
N SER A 200 -9.27 6.09 -10.93
CA SER A 200 -8.71 7.31 -11.52
C SER A 200 -7.47 7.85 -10.82
N ILE A 201 -6.53 8.39 -11.60
CA ILE A 201 -5.47 9.26 -11.10
C ILE A 201 -5.99 10.69 -11.12
N ARG A 202 -5.97 11.34 -9.96
CA ARG A 202 -6.44 12.70 -9.75
C ARG A 202 -5.26 13.64 -9.56
N ILE A 203 -5.22 14.74 -10.29
CA ILE A 203 -4.20 15.79 -10.16
C ILE A 203 -4.86 17.06 -9.63
N THR A 204 -4.40 17.57 -8.48
CA THR A 204 -4.94 18.79 -7.87
C THR A 204 -4.62 20.00 -8.75
N ALA A 205 -5.62 20.83 -9.05
CA ALA A 205 -5.49 21.93 -10.01
C ALA A 205 -4.37 22.93 -9.66
N ALA A 206 -4.17 23.21 -8.37
CA ALA A 206 -3.08 24.07 -7.90
C ALA A 206 -1.69 23.45 -8.14
N SER A 207 -1.60 22.12 -8.21
CA SER A 207 -0.33 21.41 -8.31
C SER A 207 0.30 21.36 -9.69
N PHE A 208 -0.46 21.66 -10.75
CA PHE A 208 0.14 21.77 -12.09
C PHE A 208 1.24 22.83 -12.17
N ASN A 209 1.19 23.86 -11.31
CA ASN A 209 2.18 24.93 -11.35
C ASN A 209 3.55 24.50 -10.80
N ASP A 210 3.60 23.43 -9.99
CA ASP A 210 4.83 22.94 -9.34
C ASP A 210 5.22 21.51 -9.75
N LEU A 211 4.51 20.93 -10.72
CA LEU A 211 4.87 19.67 -11.36
C LEU A 211 5.75 19.94 -12.59
N SER A 212 6.74 19.09 -12.79
CA SER A 212 7.56 19.05 -13.99
C SER A 212 7.14 17.91 -14.91
N PHE A 213 7.33 18.07 -16.22
CA PHE A 213 6.89 17.07 -17.21
C PHE A 213 7.42 15.64 -16.98
N PRO A 214 8.70 15.42 -16.59
CA PRO A 214 9.21 14.07 -16.31
C PRO A 214 8.47 13.34 -15.19
N GLU A 215 7.78 14.06 -14.29
CA GLU A 215 7.02 13.43 -13.21
C GLU A 215 5.76 12.71 -13.68
N ALA A 216 5.31 12.94 -14.92
CA ALA A 216 4.21 12.19 -15.51
C ALA A 216 4.46 10.68 -15.48
N GLU A 217 5.70 10.26 -15.75
CA GLU A 217 6.12 8.85 -15.70
C GLU A 217 6.06 8.30 -14.26
N VAL A 218 6.56 9.07 -13.29
CA VAL A 218 6.52 8.68 -11.87
C VAL A 218 5.08 8.54 -11.39
N ILE A 219 4.19 9.47 -11.75
CA ILE A 219 2.76 9.42 -11.42
C ILE A 219 2.10 8.20 -12.07
N ALA A 220 2.39 7.93 -13.34
CA ALA A 220 1.89 6.77 -14.07
C ALA A 220 2.32 5.46 -13.40
N LEU A 221 3.57 5.35 -12.94
CA LEU A 221 4.09 4.14 -12.30
C LEU A 221 3.57 3.96 -10.85
N ILE A 222 3.46 5.03 -10.07
CA ILE A 222 3.04 4.97 -8.66
C ILE A 222 1.52 4.83 -8.50
N HIS A 223 0.74 5.53 -9.33
CA HIS A 223 -0.72 5.52 -9.22
C HIS A 223 -1.42 4.71 -10.31
N GLY A 224 -0.76 4.48 -11.44
CA GLY A 224 -1.25 3.63 -12.51
C GLY A 224 -0.63 2.23 -12.45
N LEU A 225 0.09 1.85 -13.50
CA LEU A 225 0.68 0.51 -13.66
C LEU A 225 2.20 0.58 -13.45
N PRO A 226 2.78 -0.28 -12.60
CA PRO A 226 2.17 -1.37 -11.83
C PRO A 226 1.78 -0.95 -10.41
N GLY A 227 1.62 0.36 -10.16
CA GLY A 227 1.33 0.93 -8.85
C GLY A 227 -0.11 0.79 -8.39
N SER A 228 -0.64 1.86 -7.78
CA SER A 228 -1.91 1.83 -7.01
C SER A 228 -3.07 1.21 -7.77
N HIS A 229 -3.21 1.51 -9.05
CA HIS A 229 -4.28 0.95 -9.88
C HIS A 229 -4.20 -0.58 -10.00
N PHE A 230 -3.01 -1.15 -10.13
CA PHE A 230 -2.83 -2.60 -10.12
C PHE A 230 -2.97 -3.17 -8.70
N LEU A 231 -2.38 -2.52 -7.70
CA LEU A 231 -2.24 -3.06 -6.34
C LEU A 231 -3.51 -3.02 -5.48
N ARG A 232 -4.44 -2.11 -5.78
CA ARG A 232 -5.64 -1.86 -4.96
C ARG A 232 -6.91 -2.51 -5.50
N GLN A 233 -6.83 -3.18 -6.65
CA GLN A 233 -7.95 -3.91 -7.24
C GLN A 233 -8.16 -5.37 -6.76
N PRO A 234 -7.31 -5.99 -5.90
CA PRO A 234 -7.66 -7.30 -5.33
C PRO A 234 -8.92 -7.24 -4.46
N ILE A 235 -9.83 -8.21 -4.68
CA ILE A 235 -11.16 -8.30 -4.07
C ILE A 235 -11.07 -8.91 -2.67
N GLY A 236 -11.64 -8.21 -1.68
CA GLY A 236 -11.89 -8.73 -0.33
C GLY A 236 -11.83 -7.63 0.73
N THR A 237 -12.65 -7.73 1.78
CA THR A 237 -12.54 -6.82 2.94
C THR A 237 -11.25 -7.16 3.69
N PRO A 238 -10.25 -6.26 3.74
CA PRO A 238 -9.00 -6.55 4.42
C PRO A 238 -9.22 -6.57 5.94
N LEU A 239 -8.67 -7.58 6.59
CA LEU A 239 -8.71 -7.67 8.06
C LEU A 239 -7.76 -6.65 8.72
N PHE A 240 -6.73 -6.19 8.00
CA PHE A 240 -5.79 -5.14 8.41
C PHE A 240 -5.79 -3.98 7.40
N SER A 241 -6.92 -3.29 7.23
CA SER A 241 -7.12 -2.25 6.22
C SER A 241 -6.04 -1.15 6.22
N ASP A 242 -5.64 -0.69 7.41
CA ASP A 242 -4.65 0.38 7.57
C ASP A 242 -3.26 -0.09 7.13
N ALA A 243 -2.85 -1.30 7.53
CA ALA A 243 -1.59 -1.88 7.10
C ALA A 243 -1.60 -2.17 5.61
N GLN A 244 -2.72 -2.67 5.07
CA GLN A 244 -2.83 -2.99 3.64
C GLN A 244 -2.57 -1.77 2.76
N THR A 245 -3.19 -0.63 3.08
CA THR A 245 -3.01 0.59 2.29
C THR A 245 -1.54 0.99 2.26
N GLU A 246 -0.88 0.96 3.42
CA GLU A 246 0.53 1.35 3.50
C GLU A 246 1.48 0.31 2.89
N ASN A 247 1.14 -0.98 2.95
CA ASN A 247 1.86 -2.04 2.25
C ASN A 247 1.77 -1.87 0.73
N GLN A 248 0.58 -1.54 0.21
CA GLN A 248 0.39 -1.27 -1.21
C GLN A 248 1.15 -0.02 -1.64
N ASN A 249 1.14 1.05 -0.83
CA ASN A 249 1.92 2.24 -1.12
C ASN A 249 3.43 1.96 -1.10
N ALA A 250 3.90 1.16 -0.13
CA ALA A 250 5.29 0.72 -0.05
C ALA A 250 5.68 -0.15 -1.25
N MET A 251 4.83 -1.09 -1.66
CA MET A 251 5.04 -1.92 -2.84
C MET A 251 5.09 -1.06 -4.11
N ALA A 252 4.22 -0.06 -4.26
CA ALA A 252 4.27 0.86 -5.39
C ALA A 252 5.63 1.59 -5.47
N ILE A 253 6.16 2.04 -4.33
CA ILE A 253 7.50 2.68 -4.26
C ILE A 253 8.60 1.69 -4.63
N LEU A 254 8.54 0.45 -4.15
CA LEU A 254 9.53 -0.57 -4.50
C LEU A 254 9.49 -0.92 -5.99
N LEU A 255 8.30 -1.04 -6.56
CA LEU A 255 8.10 -1.28 -8.00
C LEU A 255 8.60 -0.11 -8.84
N LEU A 256 8.37 1.13 -8.40
CA LEU A 256 8.98 2.32 -9.01
C LEU A 256 10.51 2.21 -8.96
N ALA A 257 11.10 1.91 -7.80
CA ALA A 257 12.56 1.78 -7.68
C ALA A 257 13.11 0.70 -8.61
N ALA A 258 12.42 -0.42 -8.74
CA ALA A 258 12.77 -1.52 -9.64
C ALA A 258 12.80 -1.11 -11.12
N MET A 259 12.12 -0.03 -11.51
CA MET A 259 12.20 0.50 -12.88
C MET A 259 13.61 1.01 -13.23
N GLY A 260 14.47 1.28 -12.25
CA GLY A 260 15.89 1.56 -12.51
C GLY A 260 16.64 0.43 -13.20
N HIS A 261 16.16 -0.82 -13.10
CA HIS A 261 16.71 -1.99 -13.80
C HIS A 261 16.19 -2.17 -15.24
N VAL A 262 15.33 -1.27 -15.73
CA VAL A 262 14.71 -1.38 -17.05
C VAL A 262 15.32 -0.32 -17.96
N ALA A 263 15.99 -0.75 -19.03
CA ALA A 263 16.73 0.12 -19.94
C ALA A 263 15.92 1.32 -20.47
N PHE A 264 14.63 1.12 -20.74
CA PHE A 264 13.72 2.19 -21.17
C PHE A 264 13.65 3.37 -20.18
N TYR A 265 13.75 3.11 -18.87
CA TYR A 265 13.63 4.11 -17.80
C TYR A 265 14.98 4.63 -17.28
N GLN A 266 16.08 4.35 -18.01
CA GLN A 266 17.43 4.82 -17.67
C GLN A 266 17.81 6.12 -18.40
N THR A 267 16.85 6.79 -19.03
CA THR A 267 17.07 8.15 -19.53
C THR A 267 17.37 9.12 -18.38
N PRO A 268 18.16 10.20 -18.61
CA PRO A 268 18.45 11.17 -17.56
C PRO A 268 17.19 11.77 -16.91
N TYR A 269 16.14 12.07 -17.68
CA TYR A 269 14.91 12.66 -17.16
C TYR A 269 14.12 11.66 -16.28
N SER A 270 13.95 10.41 -16.73
CA SER A 270 13.27 9.36 -15.97
C SER A 270 14.03 9.04 -14.68
N GLN A 271 15.36 8.93 -14.78
CA GLN A 271 16.21 8.60 -13.64
C GLN A 271 16.20 9.72 -12.58
N ILE A 272 16.35 10.99 -12.98
CA ILE A 272 16.31 12.12 -12.05
C ILE A 272 14.93 12.24 -11.39
N ALA A 273 13.84 12.20 -12.16
CA ALA A 273 12.48 12.33 -11.61
C ALA A 273 12.18 11.22 -10.59
N ARG A 274 12.58 9.98 -10.91
CA ARG A 274 12.45 8.82 -10.02
C ARG A 274 13.31 8.97 -8.76
N ILE A 275 14.59 9.31 -8.87
CA ILE A 275 15.48 9.48 -7.71
C ILE A 275 14.98 10.59 -6.79
N ASP A 276 14.55 11.73 -7.36
CA ASP A 276 14.04 12.85 -6.57
C ASP A 276 12.76 12.44 -5.82
N PHE A 277 11.85 11.69 -6.47
CA PHE A 277 10.64 11.17 -5.82
C PHE A 277 10.95 10.16 -4.70
N LEU A 278 11.86 9.21 -4.95
CA LEU A 278 12.29 8.22 -3.96
C LEU A 278 12.95 8.92 -2.76
N THR A 279 13.78 9.93 -3.02
CA THR A 279 14.45 10.73 -2.00
C THR A 279 13.44 11.50 -1.15
N LEU A 280 12.47 12.19 -1.78
CA LEU A 280 11.42 12.90 -1.07
C LEU A 280 10.57 11.94 -0.21
N SER A 281 10.25 10.76 -0.72
CA SER A 281 9.48 9.75 0.00
C SER A 281 10.22 9.27 1.26
N LEU A 282 11.50 8.94 1.15
CA LEU A 282 12.33 8.52 2.29
C LEU A 282 12.57 9.67 3.28
N ALA A 283 12.73 10.91 2.80
CA ALA A 283 12.85 12.08 3.66
C ALA A 283 11.57 12.31 4.49
N ARG A 284 10.38 12.05 3.91
CA ARG A 284 9.12 12.09 4.66
C ARG A 284 9.06 11.02 5.76
N TYR A 285 9.56 9.81 5.51
CA TYR A 285 9.68 8.79 6.56
C TYR A 285 10.64 9.23 7.67
N GLN A 286 11.79 9.81 7.30
CA GLN A 286 12.73 10.37 8.28
C GLN A 286 12.08 11.45 9.14
N LYS A 287 11.30 12.36 8.52
CA LYS A 287 10.56 13.40 9.25
C LYS A 287 9.50 12.82 10.18
N ALA A 288 8.75 11.82 9.74
CA ALA A 288 7.76 11.15 10.58
C ALA A 288 8.40 10.49 11.82
N MET A 289 9.58 9.89 11.67
CA MET A 289 10.36 9.32 12.79
C MET A 289 11.07 10.36 13.66
N ARG A 290 11.25 11.59 13.16
CA ARG A 290 11.96 12.68 13.85
C ARG A 290 11.08 13.93 13.93
N PRO A 291 10.09 13.97 14.84
CA PRO A 291 9.17 15.10 14.96
C PRO A 291 9.88 16.44 15.15
N ALA A 292 11.01 16.45 15.88
CA ALA A 292 11.83 17.64 16.12
C ALA A 292 12.68 18.11 14.92
N GLN A 293 12.73 17.37 13.80
CA GLN A 293 13.47 17.77 12.62
C GLN A 293 12.94 19.11 12.07
N THR A 294 13.82 20.08 11.89
CA THR A 294 13.48 21.39 11.32
C THR A 294 13.31 21.31 9.79
N PHE A 295 12.66 22.30 9.19
CA PHE A 295 12.53 22.35 7.73
C PHE A 295 13.88 22.40 7.02
N ALA A 296 14.85 23.17 7.54
CA ALA A 296 16.21 23.21 6.98
C ALA A 296 16.91 21.84 7.03
N GLN A 297 16.75 21.09 8.13
CA GLN A 297 17.28 19.74 8.25
C GLN A 297 16.58 18.74 7.31
N PHE A 298 15.30 18.95 7.02
CA PHE A 298 14.54 18.16 6.05
C PHE A 298 14.98 18.46 4.61
N GLN A 299 15.16 19.73 4.25
CA GLN A 299 15.70 20.09 2.94
C GLN A 299 17.13 19.55 2.75
N ALA A 300 17.97 19.62 3.79
CA ALA A 300 19.32 19.06 3.75
C ALA A 300 19.35 17.53 3.60
N SER A 301 18.33 16.81 4.10
CA SER A 301 18.24 15.36 3.91
C SER A 301 17.82 14.97 2.50
N ILE A 302 17.19 15.87 1.75
CA ILE A 302 16.85 15.69 0.33
C ILE A 302 18.04 16.03 -0.57
N GLY A 303 18.74 17.14 -0.31
CA GLY A 303 19.84 17.59 -1.17
C GLY A 303 19.35 18.13 -2.52
N PRO A 304 20.15 17.99 -3.60
CA PRO A 304 19.75 18.46 -4.94
C PRO A 304 18.46 17.78 -5.40
N SER A 305 17.46 18.55 -5.80
CA SER A 305 16.22 18.05 -6.41
C SER A 305 15.61 19.09 -7.34
N HIS A 306 14.72 18.66 -8.24
CA HIS A 306 13.94 19.58 -9.10
C HIS A 306 12.74 20.22 -8.39
N TYR A 307 12.47 19.88 -7.13
CA TYR A 307 11.28 20.36 -6.42
C TYR A 307 11.42 21.80 -5.95
N ALA A 308 10.38 22.59 -6.22
CA ALA A 308 10.26 23.95 -5.70
C ALA A 308 10.19 23.96 -4.15
N PRO A 309 10.70 25.01 -3.48
CA PRO A 309 10.66 25.11 -2.01
C PRO A 309 9.28 24.93 -1.40
N GLU A 310 8.22 25.42 -2.05
CA GLU A 310 6.83 25.31 -1.59
C GLU A 310 6.36 23.85 -1.56
N ARG A 311 6.83 23.04 -2.52
CA ARG A 311 6.53 21.60 -2.57
C ARG A 311 7.26 20.86 -1.45
N LEU A 312 8.51 21.21 -1.18
CA LEU A 312 9.27 20.66 -0.06
C LEU A 312 8.61 21.04 1.28
N GLN A 313 8.12 22.27 1.42
CA GLN A 313 7.42 22.73 2.62
C GLN A 313 6.12 21.94 2.84
N ARG A 314 5.32 21.71 1.79
CA ARG A 314 4.12 20.86 1.88
C ARG A 314 4.46 19.41 2.25
N ALA A 315 5.52 18.85 1.68
CA ALA A 315 5.97 17.50 2.04
C ALA A 315 6.40 17.41 3.51
N PHE A 316 7.11 18.43 4.02
CA PHE A 316 7.50 18.53 5.43
C PHE A 316 6.28 18.61 6.36
N SER A 317 5.34 19.51 6.08
CA SER A 317 4.14 19.70 6.90
C SER A 317 3.22 18.48 6.85
N SER A 318 3.00 17.87 5.68
CA SER A 318 2.19 16.65 5.56
C SER A 318 2.81 15.46 6.27
N ALA A 319 4.13 15.34 6.28
CA ALA A 319 4.81 14.28 7.03
C ALA A 319 4.64 14.41 8.55
N ALA A 320 4.52 15.65 9.05
CA ALA A 320 4.21 15.91 10.45
C ALA A 320 2.73 15.66 10.80
N ALA A 321 1.82 15.78 9.82
CA ALA A 321 0.38 15.60 10.03
C ALA A 321 -0.03 14.13 10.16
N LEU A 322 0.63 13.21 9.42
CA LEU A 322 0.31 11.78 9.40
C LEU A 322 1.55 10.91 9.67
N PRO A 323 2.26 11.09 10.80
CA PRO A 323 3.53 10.40 11.05
C PRO A 323 3.35 8.88 11.15
N ARG A 324 2.23 8.41 11.71
CA ARG A 324 1.96 6.99 11.88
C ARG A 324 1.88 6.23 10.55
N ALA A 325 1.10 6.74 9.60
CA ALA A 325 0.95 6.12 8.28
C ALA A 325 2.31 6.02 7.55
N LEU A 326 3.11 7.09 7.62
CA LEU A 326 4.44 7.12 7.02
C LEU A 326 5.43 6.17 7.70
N ILE A 327 5.34 5.98 9.02
CA ILE A 327 6.17 5.00 9.75
C ILE A 327 5.78 3.58 9.31
N LEU A 328 4.48 3.26 9.26
CA LEU A 328 3.98 1.97 8.76
C LEU A 328 4.46 1.69 7.34
N GLN A 329 4.30 2.66 6.44
CA GLN A 329 4.76 2.57 5.05
C GLN A 329 6.27 2.37 4.97
N GLY A 330 7.05 3.07 5.80
CA GLY A 330 8.51 2.93 5.89
C GLY A 330 8.93 1.53 6.35
N HIS A 331 8.28 0.98 7.38
CA HIS A 331 8.50 -0.39 7.84
C HIS A 331 8.16 -1.42 6.76
N ALA A 332 7.02 -1.25 6.09
CA ALA A 332 6.62 -2.09 4.97
C ALA A 332 7.64 -2.04 3.83
N LEU A 333 8.11 -0.85 3.44
CA LEU A 333 9.08 -0.69 2.36
C LEU A 333 10.43 -1.32 2.70
N ARG A 334 10.93 -1.11 3.93
CA ARG A 334 12.15 -1.78 4.40
C ARG A 334 12.00 -3.29 4.36
N SER A 335 10.90 -3.82 4.89
CA SER A 335 10.63 -5.27 4.90
C SER A 335 10.59 -5.84 3.48
N LEU A 336 9.88 -5.18 2.56
CA LEU A 336 9.83 -5.58 1.15
C LEU A 336 11.21 -5.52 0.50
N SER A 337 11.99 -4.46 0.75
CA SER A 337 13.35 -4.30 0.22
C SER A 337 14.27 -5.43 0.68
N THR A 338 14.27 -5.74 1.98
CA THR A 338 15.05 -6.86 2.55
C THR A 338 14.62 -8.20 1.95
N LYS A 339 13.32 -8.50 1.93
CA LYS A 339 12.80 -9.81 1.50
C LYS A 339 12.93 -10.07 0.01
N THR A 340 12.94 -9.02 -0.80
CA THR A 340 13.13 -9.14 -2.26
C THR A 340 14.59 -9.04 -2.67
N GLY A 341 15.48 -8.61 -1.77
CA GLY A 341 16.86 -8.26 -2.11
C GLY A 341 16.96 -7.06 -3.06
N LEU A 342 15.94 -6.18 -3.08
CA LEU A 342 15.89 -4.98 -3.90
C LEU A 342 16.15 -3.75 -3.04
N SER A 343 17.36 -3.21 -3.12
CA SER A 343 17.67 -1.89 -2.54
C SER A 343 17.14 -0.78 -3.44
N ILE A 344 16.57 0.26 -2.81
CA ILE A 344 15.99 1.41 -3.51
C ILE A 344 17.06 2.16 -4.29
N SER A 345 18.19 2.45 -3.64
CA SER A 345 19.32 3.15 -4.23
C SER A 345 20.15 2.28 -5.18
N ALA A 346 20.40 1.01 -4.84
CA ALA A 346 21.19 0.12 -5.72
C ALA A 346 20.49 -0.11 -7.07
N ALA A 347 19.15 -0.12 -7.09
CA ALA A 347 18.38 -0.19 -8.32
C ALA A 347 18.59 1.02 -9.26
N GLN A 348 19.15 2.13 -8.75
CA GLN A 348 19.40 3.33 -9.55
C GLN A 348 20.80 3.41 -10.14
N THR A 349 21.71 2.49 -9.76
CA THR A 349 23.11 2.50 -10.19
C THR A 349 23.48 1.38 -11.16
N HIS A 350 22.61 0.38 -11.34
CA HIS A 350 22.91 -0.82 -12.11
C HIS A 350 22.21 -0.81 -13.48
N GLU A 351 22.96 -1.07 -14.54
CA GLU A 351 22.43 -1.47 -15.86
C GLU A 351 21.91 -2.91 -15.87
N ALA A 352 22.12 -3.67 -14.79
CA ALA A 352 21.70 -5.05 -14.70
C ALA A 352 20.17 -5.18 -14.64
N THR A 353 19.62 -6.07 -15.46
CA THR A 353 18.21 -6.49 -15.40
C THR A 353 17.89 -7.11 -14.06
N LEU A 354 16.63 -6.98 -13.60
CA LEU A 354 16.13 -7.68 -12.41
C LEU A 354 16.48 -9.17 -12.46
N THR A 355 17.10 -9.67 -11.39
CA THR A 355 17.38 -11.11 -11.30
C THR A 355 16.08 -11.91 -11.18
N LYS A 356 16.12 -13.19 -11.59
CA LYS A 356 14.98 -14.10 -11.43
C LYS A 356 14.52 -14.19 -9.97
N ALA A 357 15.47 -14.17 -9.02
CA ALA A 357 15.17 -14.20 -7.59
C ALA A 357 14.40 -12.95 -7.13
N GLN A 358 14.88 -11.75 -7.50
CA GLN A 358 14.21 -10.48 -7.18
C GLN A 358 12.81 -10.40 -7.80
N ARG A 359 12.66 -10.79 -9.08
CA ARG A 359 11.37 -10.83 -9.76
C ARG A 359 10.39 -11.78 -9.06
N ASN A 360 10.83 -13.00 -8.74
CA ASN A 360 9.99 -13.97 -8.04
C ASN A 360 9.62 -13.50 -6.63
N GLY A 361 10.55 -12.83 -5.94
CA GLY A 361 10.31 -12.20 -4.64
C GLY A 361 9.21 -11.14 -4.69
N LEU A 362 9.29 -10.21 -5.67
CA LEU A 362 8.25 -9.21 -5.91
C LEU A 362 6.89 -9.87 -6.15
N LEU A 363 6.81 -10.81 -7.10
CA LEU A 363 5.56 -11.50 -7.46
C LEU A 363 4.94 -12.25 -6.27
N ARG A 364 5.77 -12.89 -5.44
CA ARG A 364 5.33 -13.59 -4.23
C ARG A 364 4.68 -12.64 -3.20
N HIS A 365 5.14 -11.40 -3.12
CA HIS A 365 4.66 -10.43 -2.12
C HIS A 365 3.46 -9.61 -2.57
N LEU A 366 3.17 -9.53 -3.87
CA LEU A 366 1.93 -8.91 -4.38
C LEU A 366 0.67 -9.52 -3.76
N ASN A 367 0.64 -10.84 -3.59
CA ASN A 367 -0.50 -11.54 -3.00
C ASN A 367 -0.56 -11.46 -1.46
N ARG A 368 0.42 -10.81 -0.82
CA ARG A 368 0.53 -10.72 0.66
C ARG A 368 0.33 -9.31 1.20
N LEU A 369 -0.03 -8.35 0.35
CA LEU A 369 -0.16 -6.94 0.76
C LEU A 369 -1.30 -6.68 1.74
N ALA A 370 -2.28 -7.58 1.84
CA ALA A 370 -3.37 -7.49 2.83
C ALA A 370 -2.92 -7.77 4.29
N TRP A 371 -1.64 -8.13 4.50
CA TRP A 371 -1.06 -8.51 5.79
C TRP A 371 0.04 -7.54 6.23
N PRO A 372 0.15 -7.17 7.53
CA PRO A 372 1.35 -6.57 8.07
C PRO A 372 2.62 -7.28 7.59
N LEU A 373 3.44 -6.56 6.82
CA LEU A 373 4.60 -7.17 6.13
C LEU A 373 5.82 -7.33 7.03
N ASP A 374 5.80 -6.76 8.23
CA ASP A 374 6.75 -7.00 9.31
C ASP A 374 6.58 -8.38 9.98
N ALA A 375 5.42 -9.02 9.77
CA ALA A 375 4.99 -10.21 10.48
C ALA A 375 5.53 -11.56 9.95
N VAL A 376 6.41 -11.60 8.96
CA VAL A 376 6.76 -12.87 8.30
C VAL A 376 8.23 -12.95 7.92
N ASP A 377 9.03 -13.75 8.61
CA ASP A 377 10.27 -14.30 8.07
C ASP A 377 10.08 -15.60 7.27
N SER A 378 11.09 -15.84 6.43
CA SER A 378 11.16 -16.71 5.27
C SER A 378 11.81 -18.07 5.55
N ALA A 379 11.18 -19.15 5.08
CA ALA A 379 11.82 -20.28 4.38
C ALA A 379 10.75 -21.24 3.83
N SER A 380 10.92 -21.63 2.58
CA SER A 380 10.40 -22.86 1.94
C SER A 380 8.88 -23.10 1.91
N GLU A 381 8.27 -22.86 0.75
CA GLU A 381 7.81 -23.95 -0.12
C GLU A 381 8.26 -23.66 -1.55
#